data_AF-A0A5M7QDW6-F1
#
_entry.id   AF-A0A5M7QDW6-F1
#
_cell.length_a   1.000
_cell.length_b   1.000
_cell.length_c   1.000
_cell.angle_alpha   90.00
_cell.angle_beta   90.00
_cell.angle_gamma   90.00
#
_symmetry.space_group_name_H-M   'P 1'
#
loop_
_entity.id
_entity.type
_entity.pdbx_description
1 polymer ?
#
loop_
_entity_poly.entity_id
_entity_poly.type
_entity_poly.pdbx_seq_one_letter_code
_entity_poly.pdbx_strand_id
1 'polypeptide(L)'
;MPIVKVGAELLYNYLVDGGVEVYEYIRRPLHGKIAVKDDQWATVGSSNLDPLSLSLNLEANLIIHDRPFNQTLRDNLEALLANDCQRVQEDRLPPRNWWQLSKSVVVFHFLRHFPAIAGWLPAHTPRLAQVAAPVQPEMETQDRVEADNQGAKS
;
A
#
# COMPACT_ATOMS: atom_id res chain seq x y z
N MET A 1 20.50 -0.89 -1.22
CA MET A 1 21.03 -0.98 -2.60
C MET A 1 21.06 0.42 -3.21
N PRO A 2 22.17 0.89 -3.80
CA PRO A 2 22.31 2.27 -4.29
C PRO A 2 21.25 2.68 -5.31
N ILE A 3 20.84 1.74 -6.17
CA ILE A 3 19.85 2.00 -7.23
C ILE A 3 18.45 2.31 -6.69
N VAL A 4 18.06 1.65 -5.58
CA VAL A 4 16.77 1.86 -4.91
C VAL A 4 16.72 3.24 -4.27
N LYS A 5 17.85 3.68 -3.70
CA LYS A 5 17.96 5.00 -3.07
C LYS A 5 17.80 6.12 -4.09
N VAL A 6 18.46 6.01 -5.24
CA VAL A 6 18.32 6.98 -6.35
C VAL A 6 16.89 7.00 -6.89
N GLY A 7 16.24 5.84 -7.03
CA GLY A 7 14.83 5.76 -7.45
C GLY A 7 13.88 6.47 -6.48
N ALA A 8 14.07 6.25 -5.17
CA ALA A 8 13.29 6.91 -4.13
C ALA A 8 13.51 8.42 -4.11
N GLU A 9 14.76 8.88 -4.23
CA GLU A 9 15.11 10.32 -4.29
C GLU A 9 14.45 11.01 -5.49
N LEU A 10 14.43 10.38 -6.67
CA LEU A 10 13.77 10.93 -7.86
C LEU A 10 12.24 10.99 -7.69
N LEU A 11 11.64 9.97 -7.09
CA LEU A 11 10.20 9.92 -6.82
C LEU A 11 9.80 10.98 -5.79
N TYR A 12 10.56 11.14 -4.71
CA TYR A 12 10.30 12.16 -3.70
C TYR A 12 10.37 13.56 -4.28
N ASN A 13 11.39 13.85 -5.09
CA ASN A 13 11.50 15.13 -5.80
C ASN A 13 10.26 15.38 -6.67
N TYR A 14 9.80 14.39 -7.43
CA TYR A 14 8.61 14.54 -8.27
C TYR A 14 7.32 14.78 -7.47
N LEU A 15 7.14 14.06 -6.36
CA LEU A 15 5.95 14.18 -5.52
C LEU A 15 5.91 15.52 -4.79
N VAL A 16 7.02 15.92 -4.15
CA VAL A 16 7.11 17.18 -3.39
C VAL A 16 6.92 18.39 -4.31
N ASP A 17 7.53 18.40 -5.50
CA ASP A 17 7.28 19.42 -6.53
C ASP A 17 5.79 19.54 -6.89
N GLY A 18 5.08 18.42 -6.92
CA GLY A 18 3.65 18.36 -7.21
C GLY A 18 2.75 18.81 -6.06
N GLY A 19 3.32 19.27 -4.95
CA GLY A 19 2.61 19.67 -3.74
C GLY A 19 2.20 18.49 -2.85
N VAL A 20 2.74 17.29 -3.08
CA VAL A 20 2.48 16.11 -2.24
C VAL A 20 3.35 16.15 -1.00
N GLU A 21 2.75 16.00 0.16
CA GLU A 21 3.48 15.90 1.42
C GLU A 21 3.94 14.45 1.63
N VAL A 22 5.25 14.25 1.72
CA VAL A 22 5.86 12.93 1.93
C VAL A 22 6.30 12.80 3.39
N TYR A 23 5.93 11.69 4.02
CA TYR A 23 6.26 11.37 5.41
C TYR A 23 6.92 10.00 5.49
N GLU A 24 8.07 9.93 6.14
CA GLU A 24 8.80 8.69 6.37
C GLU A 24 8.52 8.13 7.75
N TYR A 25 8.03 6.89 7.81
CA TYR A 25 7.80 6.19 9.07
C TYR A 25 9.13 5.69 9.67
N ILE A 26 9.43 6.08 10.91
CA ILE A 26 10.78 5.93 11.49
C ILE A 26 10.90 4.85 12.57
N ARG A 27 9.80 4.19 12.98
CA ARG A 27 9.84 3.25 14.11
C ARG A 27 10.25 1.82 13.76
N ARG A 28 9.69 1.25 12.70
CA ARG A 28 9.95 -0.13 12.25
C ARG A 28 9.57 -0.29 10.77
N PRO A 29 9.96 -1.36 10.09
CA PRO A 29 9.49 -1.58 8.72
C PRO A 29 7.96 -1.65 8.63
N LEU A 30 7.34 -0.66 7.99
CA LEU A 30 5.90 -0.63 7.73
C LEU A 30 5.62 -1.30 6.38
N HIS A 31 4.93 -2.45 6.40
CA HIS A 31 4.58 -3.22 5.20
C HIS A 31 3.14 -2.98 4.73
N GLY A 32 2.49 -1.92 5.24
CA GLY A 32 1.13 -1.55 4.89
C GLY A 32 1.07 -0.96 3.49
N LYS A 33 0.24 -1.56 2.63
CA LYS A 33 -0.08 -1.05 1.30
C LYS A 33 -1.55 -0.72 1.29
N ILE A 34 -1.80 0.49 1.76
CA ILE A 34 -3.14 0.99 2.03
C ILE A 34 -3.27 2.39 1.44
N ALA A 35 -4.45 2.72 0.94
CA ALA A 35 -4.79 4.08 0.56
C ALA A 35 -6.23 4.37 0.98
N VAL A 36 -6.46 5.59 1.44
CA VAL A 36 -7.79 6.08 1.78
C VAL A 36 -8.04 7.31 0.95
N LYS A 37 -9.17 7.35 0.25
CA LYS A 37 -9.62 8.53 -0.48
C LYS A 37 -10.84 9.10 0.22
N ASP A 38 -10.65 10.29 0.79
CA ASP A 38 -11.68 11.00 1.55
C ASP A 38 -12.28 10.04 2.60
N ASP A 39 -13.60 9.96 2.70
CA ASP A 39 -14.28 8.94 3.50
C ASP A 39 -15.08 7.97 2.61
N GLN A 40 -14.82 8.00 1.30
CA GLN A 40 -15.63 7.30 0.30
C GLN A 40 -15.17 5.87 0.06
N TRP A 41 -13.86 5.65 -0.01
CA TRP A 41 -13.30 4.32 -0.19
C TRP A 41 -11.87 4.22 0.34
N ALA A 42 -11.53 3.00 0.73
CA ALA A 42 -10.17 2.61 1.04
C ALA A 42 -9.76 1.38 0.23
N THR A 43 -8.46 1.21 0.02
CA THR A 43 -7.86 -0.02 -0.51
C THR A 43 -6.89 -0.59 0.49
N VAL A 44 -6.91 -1.91 0.65
CA VAL A 44 -5.95 -2.66 1.45
C VAL A 44 -5.54 -3.87 0.63
N GLY A 45 -4.24 -4.10 0.46
CA GLY A 45 -3.80 -5.24 -0.32
C GLY A 45 -2.30 -5.48 -0.34
N SER A 46 -1.88 -6.27 -1.31
CA SER A 46 -0.46 -6.59 -1.54
C SER A 46 0.20 -5.67 -2.57
N SER A 47 -0.57 -4.80 -3.22
CA SER A 47 -0.11 -3.99 -4.35
C SER A 47 0.74 -2.82 -3.94
N ASN A 48 1.93 -2.71 -4.52
CA ASN A 48 2.79 -1.55 -4.33
C ASN A 48 2.33 -0.43 -5.24
N LEU A 49 2.56 0.81 -4.82
CA LEU A 49 2.18 2.00 -5.58
C LEU A 49 3.22 2.31 -6.68
N ASP A 50 3.53 1.30 -7.50
CA ASP A 50 4.45 1.42 -8.63
C ASP A 50 3.84 0.83 -9.93
N PRO A 51 4.11 1.45 -11.10
CA PRO A 51 3.50 1.04 -12.37
C PRO A 51 3.85 -0.39 -12.80
N LEU A 52 4.95 -0.94 -12.29
CA LEU A 52 5.44 -2.27 -12.63
C LEU A 52 4.66 -3.35 -11.86
N SER A 53 4.48 -3.17 -10.54
CA SER A 53 3.67 -4.01 -9.64
C SER A 53 2.23 -4.17 -10.14
N LEU A 54 1.57 -3.06 -10.50
CA LEU A 54 0.20 -3.07 -11.04
C LEU A 54 0.03 -3.77 -12.39
N SER A 55 1.12 -3.98 -13.16
CA SER A 55 1.06 -4.52 -14.52
C SER A 55 1.50 -5.99 -14.65
N LEU A 56 2.25 -6.53 -13.67
CA LEU A 56 2.92 -7.82 -13.79
C LEU A 56 2.73 -8.76 -12.59
N ASN A 57 2.27 -8.28 -11.44
CA ASN A 57 2.05 -9.15 -10.29
C ASN A 57 0.58 -9.62 -10.16
N LEU A 58 0.42 -10.86 -9.72
CA LEU A 58 -0.85 -11.39 -9.21
C LEU A 58 -1.09 -10.79 -7.81
N GLU A 59 -1.64 -9.58 -7.76
CA GLU A 59 -1.89 -8.85 -6.52
C GLU A 59 -3.37 -8.90 -6.16
N ALA A 60 -3.64 -9.04 -4.86
CA ALA A 60 -4.99 -8.96 -4.33
C ALA A 60 -5.13 -7.63 -3.60
N ASN A 61 -6.08 -6.80 -4.06
CA ASN A 61 -6.51 -5.58 -3.39
C ASN A 61 -7.99 -5.68 -3.07
N LEU A 62 -8.35 -5.33 -1.83
CA LEU A 62 -9.73 -5.16 -1.42
C LEU A 62 -10.07 -3.68 -1.48
N ILE A 63 -11.11 -3.33 -2.24
CA ILE A 63 -11.69 -1.99 -2.22
C ILE A 63 -12.87 -2.02 -1.26
N ILE A 64 -12.81 -1.16 -0.24
CA ILE A 64 -13.77 -1.12 0.86
C ILE A 64 -14.56 0.19 0.75
N HIS A 65 -15.88 0.06 0.57
CA HIS A 65 -16.84 1.17 0.50
C HIS A 65 -17.66 1.26 1.79
N ASP A 66 -16.97 1.38 2.93
CA ASP A 66 -17.60 1.49 4.25
C ASP A 66 -17.08 2.72 5.00
N ARG A 67 -17.97 3.67 5.28
CA ARG A 67 -17.59 4.95 5.88
C ARG A 67 -16.99 4.80 7.29
N PRO A 68 -17.59 4.04 8.22
CA PRO A 68 -17.00 3.82 9.56
C PRO A 68 -15.59 3.21 9.49
N PHE A 69 -15.39 2.22 8.63
CA PHE A 69 -14.08 1.62 8.41
C PHE A 69 -13.08 2.64 7.83
N ASN A 70 -13.47 3.38 6.79
CA ASN A 70 -12.62 4.38 6.16
C ASN A 70 -12.17 5.47 7.15
N GLN A 71 -13.08 5.93 8.01
CA GLN A 71 -12.76 6.90 9.05
C GLN A 71 -11.75 6.31 10.06
N THR A 72 -12.00 5.09 10.53
CA THR A 72 -11.10 4.41 11.46
C THR A 72 -9.70 4.24 10.86
N LEU A 73 -9.62 3.91 9.57
CA LEU A 73 -8.35 3.76 8.88
C LEU A 73 -7.62 5.11 8.71
N ARG A 74 -8.35 6.17 8.36
CA ARG A 74 -7.84 7.55 8.30
C ARG A 74 -7.28 7.98 9.65
N ASP A 75 -8.05 7.84 10.73
CA ASP A 75 -7.64 8.29 12.07
C ASP A 75 -6.35 7.58 12.53
N ASN A 76 -6.24 6.28 12.24
CA ASN A 76 -5.01 5.52 12.50
C ASN A 76 -3.81 6.02 11.68
N LEU A 77 -4.01 6.33 10.40
CA LEU A 77 -2.97 6.89 9.54
C LEU A 77 -2.53 8.28 10.01
N GLU A 78 -3.46 9.15 10.37
CA GLU A 78 -3.18 10.49 10.90
C GLU A 78 -2.41 10.41 12.23
N ALA A 79 -2.77 9.47 13.10
CA ALA A 79 -2.03 9.21 14.33
C ALA A 79 -0.59 8.74 14.05
N LEU A 80 -0.37 7.88 13.06
CA LEU A 80 0.97 7.46 12.64
C LEU A 80 1.77 8.64 12.08
N LEU A 81 1.16 9.46 11.22
CA LEU A 81 1.79 10.65 10.66
C LEU A 81 2.24 11.64 11.74
N ALA A 82 1.41 11.85 12.77
CA ALA A 82 1.69 12.79 13.85
C ALA A 82 2.77 12.30 14.83
N ASN A 83 2.79 11.00 15.13
CA ASN A 83 3.60 10.48 16.25
C ASN A 83 4.84 9.70 15.80
N ASP A 84 4.79 9.06 14.64
CA ASP A 84 5.76 8.03 14.25
C ASP A 84 6.41 8.29 12.88
N CYS A 85 6.12 9.44 12.25
CA CYS A 85 6.67 9.83 10.95
C CYS A 85 7.47 11.14 11.00
N GLN A 86 8.43 11.28 10.09
CA GLN A 86 9.14 12.52 9.83
C GLN A 86 8.78 13.04 8.43
N ARG A 87 8.38 14.31 8.35
CA ARG A 87 8.13 14.97 7.06
C ARG A 87 9.45 15.11 6.29
N VAL A 88 9.44 14.69 5.03
CA VAL A 88 10.52 14.96 4.09
C VAL A 88 10.48 16.44 3.72
N GLN A 89 11.54 17.16 4.07
CA GLN A 89 11.67 18.57 3.70
C GLN A 89 12.38 18.68 2.35
N GLU A 90 11.90 19.61 1.53
CA GLU A 90 12.38 19.83 0.15
C GLU A 90 13.87 20.23 0.12
N ASP A 91 14.34 20.93 1.14
CA ASP A 91 15.74 21.36 1.31
C ASP A 91 16.73 20.20 1.52
N ARG A 92 16.23 19.02 1.92
CA ARG A 92 17.03 17.81 2.14
C ARG A 92 17.11 16.90 0.92
N LEU A 93 16.36 17.21 -0.14
CA LEU A 93 16.40 16.44 -1.37
C LEU A 93 17.65 16.83 -2.19
N PRO A 94 18.32 15.86 -2.84
CA PRO A 94 19.52 16.13 -3.62
C PRO A 94 19.23 17.13 -4.73
N PRO A 95 20.18 18.04 -5.05
CA PRO A 95 19.97 19.11 -6.01
C PRO A 95 19.67 18.56 -7.40
N ARG A 96 18.66 19.17 -8.05
CA ARG A 96 18.21 18.79 -9.38
C ARG A 96 19.32 18.98 -10.40
N ASN A 97 19.71 17.91 -11.07
CA ASN A 97 20.43 18.03 -12.34
C ASN A 97 19.41 17.98 -13.49
N TRP A 98 19.47 18.93 -14.43
CA TRP A 98 18.62 18.95 -15.64
C TRP A 98 18.72 17.64 -16.44
N TRP A 99 19.86 16.94 -16.33
CA TRP A 99 20.06 15.60 -16.89
C TRP A 99 19.26 14.50 -16.17
N GLN A 100 19.05 14.64 -14.86
CA GLN A 100 18.22 13.71 -14.10
C GLN A 100 16.74 13.91 -14.43
N LEU A 101 16.27 15.16 -14.54
CA LEU A 101 14.89 15.46 -14.95
C LEU A 101 14.52 14.87 -16.32
N SER A 102 15.39 15.07 -17.31
CA SER A 102 15.20 14.53 -18.65
C SER A 102 15.21 12.99 -18.65
N LYS A 103 16.09 12.36 -17.86
CA LYS A 103 16.04 10.90 -17.64
C LYS A 103 14.74 10.45 -16.97
N SER A 104 14.26 11.16 -15.95
CA SER A 104 13.01 10.83 -15.25
C SER A 104 11.82 10.86 -16.21
N VAL A 105 11.74 11.86 -17.08
CA VAL A 105 10.67 11.96 -18.09
C VAL A 105 10.73 10.81 -19.08
N VAL A 106 11.92 10.48 -19.59
CA VAL A 106 12.12 9.34 -20.52
C VAL A 106 11.77 8.02 -19.84
N VAL A 107 12.26 7.78 -18.62
CA VAL A 107 11.97 6.57 -17.85
C VAL A 107 10.48 6.47 -17.52
N PHE A 108 9.84 7.58 -17.13
CA PHE A 108 8.40 7.63 -16.87
C PHE A 108 7.60 7.25 -18.10
N HIS A 109 7.85 7.88 -19.26
CA HIS A 109 7.13 7.56 -20.49
C HIS A 109 7.41 6.13 -20.98
N PHE A 110 8.65 5.66 -20.83
CA PHE A 110 8.98 4.27 -21.11
C PHE A 110 8.17 3.31 -20.24
N LEU A 111 8.20 3.47 -18.91
CA LEU A 111 7.46 2.63 -17.96
C LEU A 111 5.93 2.76 -18.12
N ARG A 112 5.42 3.94 -18.51
CA ARG A 112 4.00 4.20 -18.79
C ARG A 112 3.50 3.40 -19.99
N HIS A 113 4.32 3.27 -21.04
CA HIS A 113 3.96 2.60 -22.29
C HIS A 113 4.43 1.14 -22.35
N PHE A 114 5.36 0.75 -21.49
CA PHE A 114 5.89 -0.61 -21.42
C PHE A 114 4.80 -1.69 -21.24
N PRO A 115 3.77 -1.54 -20.37
CA PRO A 115 2.71 -2.54 -20.23
C PRO A 115 1.92 -2.78 -21.52
N ALA A 116 1.68 -1.73 -22.32
CA ALA A 116 0.99 -1.84 -23.61
C ALA A 116 1.84 -2.59 -24.66
N ILE A 117 3.17 -2.44 -24.59
CA ILE A 117 4.13 -3.14 -25.45
C ILE A 117 4.30 -4.60 -25.00
N ALA A 118 4.37 -4.84 -23.68
CA ALA A 118 4.50 -6.18 -23.10
C ALA A 118 3.26 -7.04 -23.33
N GLY A 119 2.07 -6.43 -23.42
CA GLY A 119 0.83 -7.11 -23.79
C GLY A 119 0.79 -7.69 -25.21
N TRP A 120 1.76 -7.35 -26.08
CA TRP A 120 1.92 -7.97 -27.40
C TRP A 120 2.75 -9.26 -27.37
N LEU A 121 3.43 -9.55 -26.25
CA LEU A 121 4.09 -10.83 -26.04
C LEU A 121 3.06 -11.87 -25.61
N PRO A 122 3.17 -13.14 -26.05
CA PRO A 122 2.22 -14.18 -25.70
C PRO A 122 2.25 -14.43 -24.19
N ALA A 123 1.32 -13.82 -23.46
CA ALA A 123 1.13 -14.07 -22.04
C ALA A 123 0.48 -15.44 -21.86
N HIS A 124 1.04 -16.28 -21.00
CA HIS A 124 0.33 -17.45 -20.48
C HIS A 124 -0.83 -16.96 -19.61
N THR A 125 -1.98 -16.70 -20.23
CA THR A 125 -3.19 -16.27 -19.56
C THR A 125 -3.56 -17.35 -18.53
N PRO A 126 -3.49 -17.06 -17.22
CA PRO A 126 -3.85 -18.05 -16.22
C PRO A 126 -5.31 -18.42 -16.42
N ARG A 127 -5.62 -19.72 -16.47
CA ARG A 127 -7.00 -20.20 -16.53
C ARG A 127 -7.71 -19.77 -15.26
N LEU A 128 -8.64 -18.83 -15.38
CA LEU A 128 -9.53 -18.43 -14.30
C LEU A 128 -10.41 -19.63 -13.95
N ALA A 129 -10.22 -20.19 -12.76
CA ALA A 129 -11.10 -21.21 -12.20
C ALA A 129 -11.98 -20.55 -11.14
N GLN A 130 -13.30 -20.65 -11.29
CA GLN A 130 -14.23 -20.21 -10.27
C GLN A 130 -14.22 -21.24 -9.12
N VAL A 131 -13.71 -20.84 -7.97
CA VAL A 131 -13.76 -21.64 -6.75
C VAL A 131 -15.11 -21.38 -6.07
N ALA A 132 -15.82 -22.44 -5.68
CA ALA A 132 -17.05 -22.30 -4.91
C ALA A 132 -16.77 -21.53 -3.60
N ALA A 133 -17.74 -20.75 -3.13
CA ALA A 133 -17.60 -20.04 -1.87
C ALA A 133 -17.16 -21.03 -0.78
N PRO A 134 -16.09 -20.73 -0.01
CA PRO A 134 -15.69 -21.61 1.08
C PRO A 134 -16.88 -21.74 2.03
N VAL A 135 -17.26 -22.99 2.33
CA VAL A 135 -18.18 -23.27 3.44
C VAL A 135 -17.49 -22.69 4.66
N GLN A 136 -18.02 -21.58 5.19
CA GLN A 136 -17.54 -21.05 6.46
C GLN A 136 -17.72 -22.19 7.46
N PRO A 137 -16.64 -22.72 8.07
CA PRO A 137 -16.84 -23.60 9.21
C PRO A 137 -17.65 -22.79 10.22
N GLU A 138 -18.79 -23.33 10.66
CA GLU A 138 -19.48 -22.81 11.84
C GLU A 138 -18.40 -22.57 12.89
N MET A 139 -18.34 -21.34 13.41
CA MET A 139 -17.45 -21.02 14.50
C MET A 139 -17.72 -22.03 15.61
N GLU A 140 -16.82 -23.00 15.79
CA GLU A 140 -16.83 -23.85 16.96
C GLU A 140 -16.59 -22.93 18.16
N THR A 141 -17.66 -22.52 18.82
CA THR A 141 -17.63 -22.04 20.19
C THR A 141 -17.29 -23.23 21.10
N GLN A 142 -16.08 -23.78 20.96
CA GLN A 142 -15.48 -24.71 21.90
C GLN A 142 -14.26 -24.04 22.53
N ASP A 143 -14.54 -23.15 23.47
CA ASP A 143 -13.81 -23.01 24.73
C ASP A 143 -14.37 -21.81 25.51
N ARG A 144 -15.62 -21.97 25.96
CA ARG A 144 -16.07 -21.25 27.16
C ARG A 144 -16.14 -22.30 28.24
N VAL A 145 -15.03 -22.51 28.95
CA VAL A 145 -15.06 -23.22 30.23
C VAL A 145 -15.95 -22.38 31.15
N GLU A 146 -17.14 -22.89 31.45
CA GLU A 146 -17.95 -22.36 32.54
C GLU A 146 -17.14 -22.51 33.82
N ALA A 147 -16.78 -21.39 34.45
CA ALA A 147 -16.15 -21.42 35.76
C ALA A 147 -17.18 -21.97 36.77
N ASP A 148 -17.03 -23.24 37.14
CA ASP A 148 -17.78 -23.88 38.22
C ASP A 148 -17.46 -23.14 39.53
N ASN A 149 -18.37 -22.27 39.93
CA ASN A 149 -18.28 -21.52 41.18
C ASN A 149 -19.02 -22.31 42.26
N GLN A 150 -18.44 -23.44 42.66
CA GLN A 150 -18.88 -24.20 43.84
C GLN A 150 -17.78 -24.18 44.90
N GLY A 151 -17.96 -23.33 45.92
CA GLY A 151 -17.22 -23.46 47.17
C GLY A 151 -16.74 -22.15 47.82
N ALA A 152 -17.65 -21.21 48.09
CA ALA A 152 -17.39 -20.18 49.10
C ALA A 152 -18.67 -19.81 49.85
N LYS A 153 -19.07 -20.71 50.76
CA LYS A 153 -19.83 -20.35 51.97
C LYS A 153 -19.21 -21.12 53.14
N SER A 154 -18.33 -20.46 53.90
CA SER A 154 -18.63 -20.03 55.27
C SER A 154 -17.54 -19.10 55.78
#